data_AF-A0A166D4Z9-F1
#
_entry.id   AF-A0A166D4Z9-F1
#
_cell.length_a   1.000
_cell.length_b   1.000
_cell.length_c   1.000
_cell.angle_alpha   90.00
_cell.angle_beta   90.00
_cell.angle_gamma   90.00
#
_symmetry.space_group_name_H-M   'P 1'
#
loop_
_entity.id
_entity.type
_entity.pdbx_description
1 polymer ?
#
loop_
_entity_poly.entity_id
_entity_poly.type
_entity_poly.pdbx_seq_one_letter_code
_entity_poly.pdbx_strand_id
1 'polypeptide(L)'
;WSECSDINVFPHGDASEPPALNGVLQNVIEKSNRTVVVHGLGDFILIAEGTRVVLQNMTGHMIPQFSPVAALQIMSFLMGFRDT
;
A
#
# COMPACT_ATOMS: atom_id res chain seq x y z
N TRP A 1 23.23 13.63 -17.65
CA TRP A 1 22.36 13.11 -16.60
C TRP A 1 21.68 11.87 -17.16
N SER A 2 21.65 10.78 -16.40
CA SER A 2 20.94 9.54 -16.74
C SER A 2 19.89 9.27 -15.67
N GLU A 3 18.72 8.76 -16.06
CA GLU A 3 17.62 8.44 -15.16
C GLU A 3 17.92 7.19 -14.30
N CYS A 4 18.52 6.17 -14.91
CA CYS A 4 18.96 4.96 -14.25
C CYS A 4 20.47 4.76 -14.45
N SER A 5 21.11 4.09 -13.49
CA SER A 5 22.52 3.71 -13.58
C SER A 5 22.70 2.50 -14.50
N ASP A 6 23.68 2.57 -15.42
CA ASP A 6 24.07 1.44 -16.27
C ASP A 6 24.83 0.34 -15.51
N ILE A 7 25.31 0.66 -14.30
CA ILE A 7 25.91 -0.31 -13.38
C ILE A 7 24.90 -0.72 -12.31
N ASN A 8 24.98 -1.98 -11.86
CA ASN A 8 24.14 -2.48 -10.79
C ASN A 8 24.50 -1.80 -9.45
N VAL A 9 23.57 -1.01 -8.90
CA VAL A 9 23.72 -0.32 -7.60
C VAL A 9 23.45 -1.22 -6.39
N PHE A 10 22.93 -2.43 -6.63
CA PHE A 10 22.81 -3.51 -5.66
C PHE A 10 23.58 -4.77 -6.14
N PRO A 11 24.93 -4.78 -6.05
CA PRO A 11 25.76 -5.87 -6.57
C PRO A 11 25.46 -7.25 -5.96
N HIS A 12 24.83 -7.26 -4.78
CA HIS A 12 24.45 -8.46 -4.04
C HIS A 12 22.92 -8.57 -3.84
N GLY A 13 22.14 -7.84 -4.64
CA GLY A 13 20.69 -7.73 -4.47
C GLY A 13 20.28 -6.74 -3.37
N ASP A 14 18.98 -6.47 -3.32
CA ASP A 14 18.37 -5.71 -2.24
C ASP A 14 18.07 -6.65 -1.06
N ALA A 15 18.62 -6.32 0.11
CA ALA A 15 18.44 -7.08 1.36
C ALA A 15 17.47 -6.39 2.33
N SER A 16 16.84 -5.30 1.90
CA SER A 16 15.88 -4.59 2.75
C SER A 16 14.58 -5.36 2.89
N GLU A 17 14.09 -5.43 4.12
CA GLU A 17 12.75 -5.95 4.38
C GLU A 17 11.69 -4.97 3.87
N PRO A 18 10.59 -5.45 3.27
CA PRO A 18 9.50 -4.58 2.82
C PRO A 18 8.97 -3.70 3.97
N PRO A 19 8.75 -2.39 3.73
CA PRO A 19 8.40 -1.44 4.78
C PRO A 19 7.04 -1.71 5.43
N ALA A 20 6.19 -2.50 4.78
CA ALA A 20 4.91 -2.94 5.32
C ALA A 20 5.02 -4.10 6.33
N LEU A 21 6.15 -4.80 6.36
CA LEU A 21 6.38 -5.97 7.21
C LEU A 21 7.31 -5.67 8.39
N ASN A 22 8.15 -4.63 8.28
CA ASN A 22 9.13 -4.27 9.31
C ASN A 22 8.65 -3.17 10.29
N GLY A 23 7.39 -2.73 10.19
CA GLY A 23 6.80 -1.73 11.09
C GLY A 23 7.13 -0.27 10.73
N VAL A 24 7.98 0.00 9.74
CA VAL A 24 8.33 1.38 9.35
C VAL A 24 7.13 2.11 8.77
N LEU A 25 6.39 1.48 7.86
CA LEU A 25 5.23 2.10 7.23
C LEU A 25 4.08 2.31 8.24
N GLN A 26 3.87 1.36 9.15
CA GLN A 26 2.93 1.50 10.26
C GLN A 26 3.28 2.71 11.13
N ASN A 27 4.54 2.84 11.55
CA ASN A 27 5.00 3.97 12.36
C ASN A 27 4.78 5.32 11.67
N VAL A 28 5.00 5.41 10.35
CA VAL A 28 4.76 6.65 9.58
C VAL A 28 3.28 6.98 9.52
N ILE A 29 2.41 5.98 9.35
CA ILE A 29 0.95 6.17 9.33
C ILE A 29 0.45 6.64 10.71
N GLU A 30 0.91 6.02 11.79
CA GLU A 30 0.43 6.31 13.15
C GLU A 30 0.96 7.64 13.70
N LYS A 31 2.20 8.02 13.38
CA LYS A 31 2.84 9.21 13.95
C LYS A 31 2.64 10.47 13.12
N SER A 32 2.18 10.36 11.88
CA SER A 32 1.91 11.52 11.03
C SER A 32 0.48 12.01 11.23
N ASN A 33 0.29 13.34 11.21
CA ASN A 33 -1.06 13.91 11.25
C ASN A 33 -1.89 13.51 10.01
N ARG A 34 -1.23 13.27 8.88
CA ARG A 34 -1.86 12.81 7.65
C ARG A 34 -0.86 12.10 6.75
N THR A 35 -1.21 10.87 6.36
CA THR A 35 -0.47 10.07 5.37
C THR A 35 -1.37 9.77 4.18
N VAL A 36 -0.88 9.99 2.96
CA VAL A 36 -1.61 9.66 1.72
C VAL A 36 -0.77 8.66 0.94
N VAL A 37 -1.38 7.53 0.60
CA VAL A 37 -0.81 6.51 -0.28
C VAL A 37 -1.55 6.57 -1.61
N VAL A 38 -0.81 6.71 -2.72
CA VAL A 38 -1.35 6.84 -4.08
C VAL A 38 -0.82 5.71 -4.95
N HIS A 39 -1.67 5.12 -5.78
CA HIS A 39 -1.29 4.09 -6.73
C HIS A 39 -2.01 4.28 -8.07
N GLY A 40 -1.26 4.18 -9.18
CA GLY A 40 -1.84 4.16 -10.53
C GLY A 40 -2.49 2.82 -10.87
N LEU A 41 -3.71 2.84 -11.43
CA LEU A 41 -4.44 1.64 -11.85
C LEU A 41 -3.87 0.96 -13.11
N GLY A 42 -3.02 1.66 -13.86
CA GLY A 42 -2.33 1.14 -15.06
C GLY A 42 -0.94 0.58 -14.78
N ASP A 43 -0.53 0.47 -13.52
CA ASP A 43 0.70 -0.20 -13.13
C ASP A 43 0.41 -1.71 -13.00
N PHE A 44 1.18 -2.50 -13.74
CA PHE A 44 1.06 -3.96 -13.76
C PHE A 44 2.27 -4.64 -13.11
N ILE A 45 3.30 -3.87 -12.70
CA ILE A 45 4.41 -4.38 -11.90
C ILE A 45 4.01 -4.32 -10.43
N LEU A 46 3.45 -3.19 -10.00
CA LEU A 46 2.82 -3.03 -8.70
C LEU A 46 1.31 -2.89 -8.92
N ILE A 47 0.53 -3.81 -8.36
CA ILE A 47 -0.93 -3.85 -8.58
C ILE A 47 -1.64 -3.09 -7.46
N ALA A 48 -2.57 -2.21 -7.86
CA ALA A 48 -3.40 -1.39 -6.95
C ALA A 48 -4.07 -2.19 -5.82
N GLU A 49 -4.67 -3.32 -6.16
CA GLU A 49 -5.32 -4.19 -5.18
C GLU A 49 -4.31 -4.84 -4.22
N GLY A 50 -3.07 -5.06 -4.64
CA GLY A 50 -1.99 -5.53 -3.77
C GLY A 50 -1.68 -4.52 -2.66
N THR A 51 -1.53 -3.24 -3.01
CA THR A 51 -1.34 -2.17 -2.01
C THR A 51 -2.53 -2.05 -1.06
N ARG A 52 -3.76 -2.20 -1.56
CA ARG A 52 -4.97 -2.17 -0.74
C ARG A 52 -4.99 -3.30 0.30
N VAL A 53 -4.66 -4.53 -0.11
CA VAL A 53 -4.60 -5.69 0.80
C VAL A 53 -3.53 -5.48 1.88
N VAL A 54 -2.35 -5.01 1.49
CA VAL A 54 -1.26 -4.72 2.43
C VAL A 54 -1.68 -3.66 3.45
N LEU A 55 -2.29 -2.56 3.00
CA LEU A 55 -2.77 -1.51 3.91
C LEU A 55 -3.83 -2.02 4.88
N GLN A 56 -4.78 -2.84 4.42
CA GLN A 56 -5.79 -3.46 5.29
C GLN A 56 -5.15 -4.36 6.36
N ASN A 57 -4.14 -5.15 5.98
CA ASN A 57 -3.41 -6.01 6.90
C ASN A 57 -2.64 -5.20 7.95
N MET A 58 -2.03 -4.08 7.57
CA MET A 58 -1.31 -3.20 8.49
C MET A 58 -2.22 -2.49 9.50
N THR A 59 -3.48 -2.21 9.14
CA THR A 59 -4.41 -1.49 10.04
C THR A 59 -5.09 -2.35 11.10
N GLY A 60 -4.94 -3.69 11.04
CA GLY A 60 -5.35 -4.66 12.08
C GLY A 60 -6.76 -4.48 12.69
N HIS A 61 -7.76 -5.28 12.28
CA HIS A 61 -9.10 -5.43 12.89
C HIS A 61 -9.93 -4.16 13.25
N MET A 62 -9.46 -2.96 12.93
CA MET A 62 -10.24 -1.74 12.98
C MET A 62 -10.26 -1.15 11.58
N ILE A 63 -11.45 -1.20 10.99
CA ILE A 63 -11.89 -0.42 9.82
C ILE A 63 -11.16 0.94 9.83
N PRO A 64 -10.54 1.39 8.72
CA PRO A 64 -9.73 2.60 8.74
C PRO A 64 -10.56 3.77 9.26
N GLN A 65 -10.18 4.23 10.46
CA GLN A 65 -10.80 5.37 11.15
C GLN A 65 -10.79 6.65 10.28
N PHE A 66 -9.93 6.70 9.26
CA PHE A 66 -9.75 7.82 8.34
C PHE A 66 -10.20 7.56 6.88
N SER A 67 -10.77 6.38 6.57
CA SER A 67 -11.47 6.15 5.29
C SER A 67 -12.59 5.11 5.41
N PRO A 68 -13.59 5.35 6.29
CA PRO A 68 -14.70 4.42 6.48
C PRO A 68 -15.45 4.16 5.16
N VAL A 69 -15.54 5.16 4.28
CA VAL A 69 -16.22 5.05 2.97
C VAL A 69 -15.47 4.13 2.01
N ALA A 70 -14.14 4.21 1.90
CA ALA A 70 -13.40 3.33 1.00
C ALA A 70 -13.42 1.88 1.49
N ALA A 71 -13.30 1.67 2.81
CA ALA A 71 -13.43 0.34 3.41
C ALA A 71 -14.85 -0.24 3.22
N LEU A 72 -15.89 0.57 3.43
CA LEU A 72 -17.28 0.18 3.12
C LEU A 72 -17.47 -0.11 1.64
N GLN A 73 -16.87 0.66 0.74
CA GLN A 73 -16.96 0.45 -0.71
C GLN A 73 -16.35 -0.90 -1.12
N ILE A 74 -15.17 -1.21 -0.58
CA ILE A 74 -14.44 -2.46 -0.84
C ILE A 74 -15.21 -3.66 -0.29
N MET A 75 -15.67 -3.54 0.95
CA MET A 75 -16.41 -4.61 1.60
C MET A 75 -17.78 -4.83 0.94
N SER A 76 -18.44 -3.76 0.48
CA SER A 76 -19.69 -3.86 -0.29
C SER A 76 -19.48 -4.45 -1.68
N PHE A 77 -18.35 -4.18 -2.32
CA PHE A 77 -17.99 -4.82 -3.60
C PHE A 77 -17.69 -6.32 -3.41
N LEU A 78 -16.92 -6.70 -2.39
CA LEU A 78 -16.62 -8.09 -2.05
C LEU A 78 -17.85 -8.88 -1.55
N MET A 79 -18.78 -8.24 -0.86
CA MET A 79 -20.04 -8.85 -0.38
C MET A 79 -21.19 -8.74 -1.41
N GLY A 80 -20.94 -8.19 -2.59
CA GLY A 80 -21.95 -8.11 -3.67
C GLY A 80 -23.09 -7.13 -3.44
N PHE A 81 -22.93 -6.15 -2.54
CA PHE A 81 -23.90 -5.09 -2.26
C PHE A 81 -23.74 -3.83 -3.13
N ARG A 82 -22.75 -3.81 -4.04
CA ARG A 82 -22.60 -2.77 -5.06
C ARG A 82 -22.50 -3.43 -6.43
N ASP A 83 -23.42 -3.08 -7.31
CA ASP A 83 -23.25 -3.30 -8.74
C ASP A 83 -22.07 -2.45 -9.22
N THR A 84 -21.34 -3.01 -10.21
CA THR A 84 -20.13 -2.45 -10.83
C THR A 84 -20.28 -0.99 -11.24
#